data_AF-A0A3S0VQZ3-F1
#
_entry.id   AF-A0A3S0VQZ3-F1
#
_cell.length_a   1.000
_cell.length_b   1.000
_cell.length_c   1.000
_cell.angle_alpha   90.00
_cell.angle_beta   90.00
_cell.angle_gamma   90.00
#
_symmetry.space_group_name_H-M   'P 1'
#
loop_
_entity.id
_entity.type
_entity.pdbx_description
1 polymer ?
#
loop_
_entity_poly.entity_id
_entity_poly.type
_entity_poly.pdbx_seq_one_letter_code
_entity_poly.pdbx_strand_id
1 'polypeptide(L)'
;MINTSWFTKITNKCTIYKQKREQRYPLMNHYIWFHPSYVQESDEELITGQKKNAQQHGYLVLAENELHKVKKSDHLTLVGHSTPPPSADKSNLNDSGDYIQGESAPQCVKRLKQAGLRCGPKIFSLESCLAGLPDGIAQQLSRDPFFKYTLIEANTTAVGRSYGAHWALKMDYLGRAILNPQKSMWHFYLQGYEIQRLVHASYKLEQVLEQIKPAYFQQRFFSNYQPGCFGGRVGRDCAKGILLTLERALFFAQENQNSATADALDLTLKQIYTY
;
A
#
# COMPACT_ATOMS: atom_id res chain seq x y z
N MET A 1 -51.05 -6.91 -16.94
CA MET A 1 -50.48 -5.58 -17.20
C MET A 1 -49.50 -5.24 -16.08
N ILE A 2 -48.20 -5.25 -16.36
CA ILE A 2 -47.16 -4.94 -15.36
C ILE A 2 -47.14 -3.44 -15.15
N ASN A 3 -47.29 -3.00 -13.90
CA ASN A 3 -47.37 -1.59 -13.51
C ASN A 3 -46.00 -0.92 -13.71
N THR A 4 -45.82 -0.29 -14.87
CA THR A 4 -44.56 0.34 -15.32
C THR A 4 -44.12 1.50 -14.44
N SER A 5 -45.00 2.08 -13.61
CA SER A 5 -44.64 3.21 -12.75
C SER A 5 -43.75 2.83 -11.54
N TRP A 6 -43.76 1.56 -11.13
CA TRP A 6 -42.96 1.09 -10.00
C TRP A 6 -41.50 0.83 -10.40
N PHE A 7 -41.28 0.26 -11.60
CA PHE A 7 -39.96 0.02 -12.16
C PHE A 7 -39.19 1.32 -12.40
N THR A 8 -39.85 2.36 -12.91
CA THR A 8 -39.22 3.67 -13.17
C THR A 8 -38.85 4.42 -11.87
N LYS A 9 -39.63 4.22 -10.78
CA LYS A 9 -39.30 4.78 -9.46
C LYS A 9 -38.10 4.10 -8.81
N ILE A 10 -37.91 2.81 -9.02
CA ILE A 10 -36.77 2.05 -8.48
C ILE A 10 -35.49 2.36 -9.26
N THR A 11 -35.55 2.41 -10.59
CA THR A 11 -34.39 2.77 -11.41
C THR A 11 -33.92 4.19 -11.12
N ASN A 12 -34.82 5.18 -11.02
CA ASN A 12 -34.43 6.55 -10.68
C ASN A 12 -33.87 6.68 -9.26
N LYS A 13 -34.40 5.95 -8.26
CA LYS A 13 -33.80 5.92 -6.91
C LYS A 13 -32.42 5.26 -6.91
N CYS A 14 -32.20 4.19 -7.68
CA CYS A 14 -30.89 3.55 -7.83
C CYS A 14 -29.87 4.45 -8.54
N THR A 15 -30.27 5.23 -9.54
CA THR A 15 -29.39 6.17 -10.25
C THR A 15 -28.99 7.35 -9.36
N ILE A 16 -29.94 7.90 -8.60
CA ILE A 16 -29.66 8.98 -7.62
C ILE A 16 -28.81 8.45 -6.45
N TYR A 17 -29.02 7.21 -6.00
CA TYR A 17 -28.16 6.57 -5.01
C TYR A 17 -26.76 6.27 -5.54
N LYS A 18 -26.60 5.86 -6.82
CA LYS A 18 -25.29 5.69 -7.46
C LYS A 18 -24.54 7.02 -7.57
N GLN A 19 -25.20 8.08 -8.07
CA GLN A 19 -24.58 9.40 -8.21
C GLN A 19 -24.20 10.03 -6.85
N LYS A 20 -25.03 9.85 -5.80
CA LYS A 20 -24.67 10.30 -4.43
C LYS A 20 -23.62 9.44 -3.74
N ARG A 21 -23.37 8.20 -4.20
CA ARG A 21 -22.32 7.33 -3.65
C ARG A 21 -20.98 7.53 -4.36
N GLU A 22 -21.00 7.84 -5.65
CA GLU A 22 -19.80 8.23 -6.42
C GLU A 22 -19.24 9.59 -5.95
N GLN A 23 -20.06 10.46 -5.35
CA GLN A 23 -19.61 11.69 -4.65
C GLN A 23 -19.23 11.50 -3.16
N ARG A 24 -19.26 10.27 -2.62
CA ARG A 24 -19.08 9.99 -1.17
C ARG A 24 -17.88 9.10 -0.84
N TYR A 25 -16.93 8.95 -1.74
CA TYR A 25 -15.58 8.65 -1.28
C TYR A 25 -14.99 9.98 -0.79
N PRO A 26 -14.62 10.12 0.50
CA PRO A 26 -13.72 11.22 0.83
C PRO A 26 -12.53 11.10 -0.12
N LEU A 27 -12.26 12.17 -0.88
CA LEU A 27 -11.04 12.26 -1.68
C LEU A 27 -9.88 11.86 -0.76
N MET A 28 -9.19 10.79 -1.13
CA MET A 28 -8.04 10.31 -0.38
C MET A 28 -6.99 11.41 -0.46
N ASN A 29 -6.64 12.01 0.68
CA ASN A 29 -5.55 12.98 0.68
C ASN A 29 -4.23 12.23 0.48
N HIS A 30 -3.38 12.77 -0.39
CA HIS A 30 -2.04 12.26 -0.61
C HIS A 30 -1.07 13.14 0.20
N TYR A 31 -0.39 12.54 1.17
CA TYR A 31 0.62 13.22 1.97
C TYR A 31 2.01 12.71 1.62
N ILE A 32 3.00 13.59 1.70
CA ILE A 32 4.41 13.21 1.58
C ILE A 32 5.17 13.76 2.77
N TRP A 33 6.00 12.91 3.35
CA TRP A 33 6.86 13.25 4.47
C TRP A 33 8.28 12.77 4.18
N PHE A 34 9.21 13.71 4.28
CA PHE A 34 10.62 13.46 4.06
C PHE A 34 11.26 13.13 5.40
N HIS A 35 12.00 12.02 5.48
CA HIS A 35 12.68 11.65 6.70
C HIS A 35 13.63 12.78 7.17
N PRO A 36 13.68 13.17 8.45
CA PRO A 36 14.51 14.29 8.92
C PRO A 36 15.98 14.14 8.55
N SER A 37 16.56 12.94 8.73
CA SER A 37 17.94 12.67 8.29
C SER A 37 18.14 12.86 6.79
N TYR A 38 17.14 12.46 5.97
CA TYR A 38 17.18 12.66 4.52
C TYR A 38 17.23 14.16 4.17
N VAL A 39 16.43 14.97 4.86
CA VAL A 39 16.41 16.43 4.67
C VAL A 39 17.74 17.06 5.09
N GLN A 40 18.36 16.55 6.17
CA GLN A 40 19.63 17.09 6.68
C GLN A 40 20.83 16.76 5.81
N GLU A 41 20.85 15.59 5.17
CA GLU A 41 21.98 15.11 4.36
C GLU A 41 21.87 15.49 2.87
N SER A 42 20.68 15.93 2.42
CA SER A 42 20.43 16.28 1.03
C SER A 42 20.61 17.77 0.76
N ASP A 43 21.02 18.10 -0.47
CA ASP A 43 21.07 19.49 -0.93
C ASP A 43 19.69 20.17 -0.85
N GLU A 44 19.67 21.42 -0.39
CA GLU A 44 18.43 22.20 -0.20
C GLU A 44 17.63 22.37 -1.50
N GLU A 45 18.34 22.58 -2.62
CA GLU A 45 17.73 22.71 -3.95
C GLU A 45 17.03 21.40 -4.36
N LEU A 46 17.65 20.26 -4.07
CA LEU A 46 17.08 18.94 -4.35
C LEU A 46 15.80 18.72 -3.54
N ILE A 47 15.83 18.95 -2.22
CA ILE A 47 14.65 18.80 -1.37
C ILE A 47 13.53 19.75 -1.79
N THR A 48 13.86 20.99 -2.12
CA THR A 48 12.88 21.99 -2.59
C THR A 48 12.25 21.57 -3.92
N GLY A 49 13.06 21.07 -4.85
CA GLY A 49 12.59 20.56 -6.13
C GLY A 49 11.67 19.34 -5.99
N GLN A 50 12.04 18.39 -5.13
CA GLN A 50 11.21 17.20 -4.85
C GLN A 50 9.88 17.56 -4.18
N LYS A 51 9.88 18.51 -3.23
CA LYS A 51 8.65 19.03 -2.61
C LYS A 51 7.74 19.69 -3.64
N LYS A 52 8.29 20.54 -4.52
CA LYS A 52 7.55 21.20 -5.60
C LYS A 52 6.97 20.17 -6.57
N ASN A 53 7.75 19.16 -6.95
CA ASN A 53 7.28 18.05 -7.77
C ASN A 53 6.09 17.33 -7.12
N ALA A 54 6.19 16.98 -5.84
CA ALA A 54 5.11 16.31 -5.13
C ALA A 54 3.82 17.16 -5.12
N GLN A 55 3.93 18.46 -4.84
CA GLN A 55 2.80 19.39 -4.87
C GLN A 55 2.14 19.48 -6.24
N GLN A 56 2.91 19.50 -7.33
CA GLN A 56 2.39 19.48 -8.70
C GLN A 56 1.60 18.21 -9.01
N HIS A 57 1.87 17.11 -8.29
CA HIS A 57 1.16 15.83 -8.40
C HIS A 57 0.12 15.63 -7.28
N GLY A 58 -0.32 16.71 -6.63
CA GLY A 58 -1.45 16.71 -5.70
C GLY A 58 -1.10 16.27 -4.27
N TYR A 59 0.17 16.19 -3.91
CA TYR A 59 0.58 15.89 -2.54
C TYR A 59 0.54 17.11 -1.62
N LEU A 60 0.13 16.87 -0.38
CA LEU A 60 0.31 17.76 0.76
C LEU A 60 1.65 17.42 1.43
N VAL A 61 2.62 18.32 1.32
CA VAL A 61 3.93 18.17 1.98
C VAL A 61 3.79 18.44 3.46
N LEU A 62 4.15 17.46 4.29
CA LEU A 62 4.11 17.56 5.74
C LEU A 62 5.47 17.99 6.30
N ALA A 63 5.44 18.88 7.30
CA ALA A 63 6.62 19.13 8.13
C ALA A 63 6.87 17.96 9.10
N GLU A 64 8.05 17.96 9.74
CA GLU A 64 8.53 16.86 10.60
C GLU A 64 7.50 16.42 11.65
N ASN A 65 6.82 17.37 12.29
CA ASN A 65 5.86 17.13 13.39
C ASN A 65 4.38 17.12 12.95
N GLU A 66 4.11 17.01 11.65
CA GLU A 66 2.75 17.13 11.11
C GLU A 66 2.09 15.81 10.69
N LEU A 67 2.69 14.65 11.02
CA LEU A 67 2.09 13.35 10.69
C LEU A 67 0.74 13.11 11.39
N HIS A 68 0.41 13.90 12.42
CA HIS A 68 -0.89 13.88 13.07
C HIS A 68 -2.07 14.28 12.15
N LYS A 69 -1.79 14.90 10.99
CA LYS A 69 -2.80 15.24 9.97
C LYS A 69 -3.28 14.03 9.16
N VAL A 70 -2.47 12.96 9.09
CA VAL A 70 -2.76 11.76 8.32
C VAL A 70 -3.85 10.94 9.00
N LYS A 71 -4.89 10.56 8.24
CA LYS A 71 -5.99 9.70 8.70
C LYS A 71 -5.89 8.30 8.10
N LYS A 72 -6.63 7.35 8.68
CA LYS A 72 -6.74 5.97 8.18
C LYS A 72 -7.25 5.85 6.74
N SER A 73 -7.94 6.87 6.23
CA SER A 73 -8.46 6.91 4.86
C SER A 73 -7.43 7.38 3.82
N ASP A 74 -6.30 7.89 4.28
CA ASP A 74 -5.40 8.70 3.46
C ASP A 74 -4.25 7.86 2.89
N HIS A 75 -3.48 8.47 2.00
CA HIS A 75 -2.23 7.94 1.47
C HIS A 75 -1.08 8.74 2.05
N LEU A 76 -0.07 8.06 2.59
CA LEU A 76 1.18 8.67 3.04
C LEU A 76 2.34 8.09 2.24
N THR A 77 3.20 8.97 1.72
CA THR A 77 4.51 8.62 1.18
C THR A 77 5.59 9.00 2.19
N LEU A 78 6.49 8.08 2.49
CA LEU A 78 7.74 8.32 3.20
C LEU A 78 8.90 8.32 2.20
N VAL A 79 9.69 9.40 2.20
CA VAL A 79 10.90 9.54 1.37
C VAL A 79 12.16 9.42 2.22
N GLY A 80 13.10 8.59 1.78
CA GLY A 80 14.42 8.44 2.41
C GLY A 80 15.33 7.50 1.62
N HIS A 81 16.58 7.36 2.05
CA HIS A 81 17.50 6.38 1.48
C HIS A 81 17.43 5.05 2.22
N SER A 82 17.68 3.97 1.50
CA SER A 82 17.89 2.66 2.11
C SER A 82 19.36 2.53 2.49
N THR A 83 19.69 3.16 3.60
CA THR A 83 21.04 3.14 4.20
C THR A 83 21.02 2.29 5.46
N PRO A 84 22.00 1.39 5.66
CA PRO A 84 22.13 0.68 6.92
C PRO A 84 22.52 1.63 8.06
N PRO A 85 22.31 1.24 9.33
CA PRO A 85 22.67 2.08 10.47
C PRO A 85 24.18 2.36 10.50
N PRO A 86 24.64 3.50 11.06
CA PRO A 86 26.05 3.88 11.09
C PRO A 86 26.98 2.86 11.77
N SER A 87 26.43 1.98 12.62
CA SER A 87 27.13 0.89 13.30
C SER A 87 27.26 -0.39 12.47
N ALA A 88 26.67 -0.44 11.28
CA ALA A 88 26.83 -1.59 10.38
C ALA A 88 28.26 -1.68 9.87
N ASP A 89 28.78 -2.90 9.78
CA ASP A 89 30.14 -3.14 9.31
C ASP A 89 30.30 -2.62 7.87
N LYS A 90 31.28 -1.72 7.67
CA LYS A 90 31.46 -1.00 6.40
C LYS A 90 31.80 -1.93 5.22
N SER A 91 32.14 -3.18 5.51
CA SER A 91 32.38 -4.25 4.55
C SER A 91 31.11 -4.77 3.86
N ASN A 92 29.92 -4.48 4.41
CA ASN A 92 28.60 -4.93 3.92
C ASN A 92 27.61 -3.77 3.70
N LEU A 93 28.08 -2.64 3.15
CA LEU A 93 27.27 -1.44 2.85
C LEU A 93 26.34 -1.59 1.63
N ASN A 94 26.10 -2.80 1.14
CA ASN A 94 25.17 -2.98 0.05
C ASN A 94 23.76 -2.65 0.56
N ASP A 95 23.09 -1.75 -0.15
CA ASP A 95 21.68 -1.45 0.05
C ASP A 95 20.91 -2.77 -0.02
N SER A 96 20.37 -3.21 1.12
CA SER A 96 19.61 -4.46 1.23
C SER A 96 18.11 -4.23 1.19
N GLY A 97 17.65 -2.97 1.19
CA GLY A 97 16.24 -2.62 1.32
C GLY A 97 15.66 -2.80 2.73
N ASP A 98 16.48 -3.19 3.73
CA ASP A 98 16.01 -3.52 5.08
C ASP A 98 15.83 -2.31 6.01
N TYR A 99 16.37 -1.16 5.59
CA TYR A 99 16.43 0.04 6.40
C TYR A 99 15.87 1.24 5.64
N ILE A 100 15.43 2.24 6.38
CA ILE A 100 15.23 3.58 5.84
C ILE A 100 15.95 4.56 6.75
N GLN A 101 16.94 5.26 6.21
CA GLN A 101 17.75 6.22 6.94
C GLN A 101 18.39 5.63 8.21
N GLY A 102 18.93 4.42 8.09
CA GLY A 102 19.51 3.67 9.20
C GLY A 102 18.50 3.07 10.19
N GLU A 103 17.19 3.26 9.97
CA GLU A 103 16.14 2.74 10.84
C GLU A 103 15.59 1.41 10.32
N SER A 104 15.60 0.39 11.18
CA SER A 104 14.83 -0.84 10.98
C SER A 104 13.32 -0.57 11.03
N ALA A 105 12.49 -1.52 10.59
CA ALA A 105 11.03 -1.37 10.64
C ALA A 105 10.49 -0.96 12.04
N PRO A 106 10.90 -1.57 13.17
CA PRO A 106 10.45 -1.13 14.50
C PRO A 106 10.88 0.29 14.87
N GLN A 107 12.10 0.70 14.46
CA GLN A 107 12.62 2.05 14.70
C GLN A 107 11.84 3.08 13.86
N CYS A 108 11.58 2.77 12.58
CA CYS A 108 10.76 3.60 11.70
C CYS A 108 9.33 3.77 12.24
N VAL A 109 8.70 2.70 12.74
CA VAL A 109 7.38 2.80 13.40
C VAL A 109 7.44 3.74 14.61
N LYS A 110 8.49 3.61 15.45
CA LYS A 110 8.70 4.50 16.59
C LYS A 110 8.86 5.96 16.14
N ARG A 111 9.67 6.21 15.11
CA ARG A 111 9.88 7.54 14.52
C ARG A 111 8.59 8.16 14.02
N LEU A 112 7.82 7.43 13.21
CA LEU A 112 6.55 7.91 12.66
C LEU A 112 5.56 8.28 13.79
N LYS A 113 5.49 7.47 14.85
CA LYS A 113 4.66 7.77 16.03
C LYS A 113 5.15 9.02 16.77
N GLN A 114 6.46 9.19 16.95
CA GLN A 114 7.05 10.38 17.58
C GLN A 114 6.79 11.66 16.77
N ALA A 115 6.83 11.56 15.44
CA ALA A 115 6.46 12.63 14.51
C ALA A 115 4.93 12.89 14.45
N GLY A 116 4.13 12.10 15.17
CA GLY A 116 2.70 12.34 15.40
C GLY A 116 1.75 11.42 14.63
N LEU A 117 2.24 10.42 13.89
CA LEU A 117 1.36 9.47 13.18
C LEU A 117 0.56 8.63 14.17
N ARG A 118 -0.76 8.80 14.19
CA ARG A 118 -1.65 8.17 15.19
C ARG A 118 -2.15 6.78 14.77
N CYS A 119 -2.14 6.50 13.48
CA CYS A 119 -2.61 5.25 12.91
C CYS A 119 -1.96 4.98 11.56
N GLY A 120 -1.91 3.70 11.15
CA GLY A 120 -1.60 3.35 9.77
C GLY A 120 -2.56 4.03 8.77
N PRO A 121 -2.04 4.63 7.69
CA PRO A 121 -2.86 5.17 6.60
C PRO A 121 -3.51 4.03 5.80
N LYS A 122 -4.35 4.36 4.82
CA LYS A 122 -4.92 3.35 3.91
C LYS A 122 -3.82 2.77 3.01
N ILE A 123 -2.97 3.66 2.50
CA ILE A 123 -1.80 3.32 1.68
C ILE A 123 -0.57 3.97 2.30
N PHE A 124 0.51 3.21 2.42
CA PHE A 124 1.81 3.71 2.83
C PHE A 124 2.85 3.39 1.75
N SER A 125 3.35 4.41 1.06
CA SER A 125 4.35 4.25 0.00
C SER A 125 5.73 4.56 0.53
N LEU A 126 6.69 3.68 0.27
CA LEU A 126 8.10 3.92 0.56
C LEU A 126 8.81 4.33 -0.74
N GLU A 127 9.20 5.59 -0.80
CA GLU A 127 10.13 6.10 -1.80
C GLU A 127 11.55 5.99 -1.24
N SER A 128 12.02 4.74 -1.20
CA SER A 128 13.36 4.35 -0.77
C SER A 128 13.86 3.22 -1.65
N CYS A 129 15.14 3.26 -2.03
CA CYS A 129 15.75 2.27 -2.89
C CYS A 129 15.59 0.87 -2.30
N LEU A 130 15.23 -0.12 -3.14
CA LEU A 130 15.19 -1.54 -2.76
C LEU A 130 14.22 -1.91 -1.61
N ALA A 131 13.48 -0.96 -1.04
CA ALA A 131 12.63 -1.18 0.13
C ALA A 131 11.52 -2.23 -0.10
N GLY A 132 11.19 -2.50 -1.38
CA GLY A 132 10.23 -3.51 -1.79
C GLY A 132 10.81 -4.90 -2.07
N LEU A 133 12.09 -5.16 -1.81
CA LEU A 133 12.64 -6.51 -1.94
C LEU A 133 11.97 -7.48 -0.94
N PRO A 134 11.92 -8.80 -1.25
CA PRO A 134 11.49 -9.81 -0.30
C PRO A 134 12.28 -9.72 1.01
N ASP A 135 11.56 -9.80 2.13
CA ASP A 135 12.02 -9.57 3.51
C ASP A 135 12.58 -8.17 3.81
N GLY A 136 12.54 -7.25 2.84
CA GLY A 136 12.88 -5.84 3.02
C GLY A 136 11.91 -5.09 3.93
N ILE A 137 12.22 -3.81 4.17
CA ILE A 137 11.54 -2.99 5.18
C ILE A 137 10.04 -2.84 4.90
N ALA A 138 9.59 -2.80 3.64
CA ALA A 138 8.17 -2.70 3.31
C ALA A 138 7.38 -3.93 3.82
N GLN A 139 7.92 -5.13 3.61
CA GLN A 139 7.29 -6.35 4.08
C GLN A 139 7.32 -6.41 5.61
N GLN A 140 8.44 -6.05 6.24
CA GLN A 140 8.57 -6.01 7.70
C GLN A 140 7.59 -5.02 8.34
N LEU A 141 7.47 -3.80 7.80
CA LEU A 141 6.49 -2.81 8.26
C LEU A 141 5.06 -3.32 8.11
N SER A 142 4.76 -4.05 7.04
CA SER A 142 3.42 -4.60 6.84
C SER A 142 3.05 -5.67 7.87
N ARG A 143 4.03 -6.31 8.52
CA ARG A 143 3.82 -7.26 9.64
C ARG A 143 3.54 -6.53 10.96
N ASP A 144 3.90 -5.25 11.10
CA ASP A 144 3.70 -4.51 12.34
C ASP A 144 2.20 -4.26 12.62
N PRO A 145 1.70 -4.53 13.85
CA PRO A 145 0.30 -4.29 14.20
C PRO A 145 -0.21 -2.87 13.95
N PHE A 146 0.68 -1.87 13.96
CA PHE A 146 0.35 -0.48 13.65
C PHE A 146 -0.14 -0.29 12.20
N PHE A 147 0.35 -1.12 11.28
CA PHE A 147 0.03 -1.12 9.84
C PHE A 147 -0.86 -2.28 9.43
N LYS A 148 -1.54 -2.93 10.39
CA LYS A 148 -2.40 -4.11 10.14
C LYS A 148 -3.40 -3.95 8.99
N TYR A 149 -3.86 -2.72 8.74
CA TYR A 149 -4.86 -2.38 7.71
C TYR A 149 -4.31 -1.45 6.62
N THR A 150 -2.99 -1.39 6.48
CA THR A 150 -2.31 -0.51 5.55
C THR A 150 -1.74 -1.31 4.41
N LEU A 151 -2.14 -0.97 3.18
CA LEU A 151 -1.46 -1.45 1.98
C LEU A 151 -0.12 -0.72 1.88
N ILE A 152 0.99 -1.45 1.98
CA ILE A 152 2.32 -0.87 1.84
C ILE A 152 2.83 -1.11 0.44
N GLU A 153 3.27 -0.08 -0.27
CA GLU A 153 3.94 -0.23 -1.55
C GLU A 153 5.38 0.28 -1.51
N ALA A 154 6.28 -0.39 -2.21
CA ALA A 154 7.68 0.02 -2.28
C ALA A 154 8.32 -0.44 -3.58
N ASN A 155 9.37 0.26 -4.02
CA ASN A 155 10.10 -0.08 -5.24
C ASN A 155 11.24 -1.09 -4.96
N THR A 156 11.56 -1.94 -5.94
CA THR A 156 12.68 -2.90 -5.87
C THR A 156 13.99 -2.39 -6.46
N THR A 157 14.05 -1.10 -6.82
CA THR A 157 15.20 -0.43 -7.43
C THR A 157 15.30 1.00 -6.91
N ALA A 158 16.10 1.85 -7.57
CA ALA A 158 16.18 3.26 -7.26
C ALA A 158 14.93 4.04 -7.71
N VAL A 159 14.35 4.79 -6.77
CA VAL A 159 13.19 5.66 -6.95
C VAL A 159 13.52 7.06 -6.47
N GLY A 160 12.95 8.07 -7.11
CA GLY A 160 13.00 9.45 -6.63
C GLY A 160 11.98 10.34 -7.33
N ARG A 161 12.11 11.65 -7.15
CA ARG A 161 11.24 12.65 -7.77
C ARG A 161 12.06 13.62 -8.59
N SER A 162 11.59 13.91 -9.81
CA SER A 162 12.29 14.85 -10.69
C SER A 162 12.42 16.21 -10.01
N TYR A 163 13.64 16.76 -9.98
CA TYR A 163 13.94 18.11 -9.52
C TYR A 163 14.61 18.87 -10.66
N GLY A 164 13.98 19.95 -11.12
CA GLY A 164 14.49 20.78 -12.22
C GLY A 164 14.55 20.06 -13.58
N ALA A 165 15.30 20.65 -14.51
CA ALA A 165 15.42 20.15 -15.90
C ALA A 165 16.43 19.00 -16.05
N HIS A 166 17.22 18.70 -15.01
CA HIS A 166 18.35 17.76 -15.09
C HIS A 166 17.94 16.29 -15.01
N TRP A 167 16.71 16.00 -14.58
CA TRP A 167 16.21 14.62 -14.43
C TRP A 167 15.03 14.33 -15.35
N ALA A 168 15.35 14.00 -16.61
CA ALA A 168 14.39 13.67 -17.67
C ALA A 168 13.92 12.20 -17.62
N LEU A 169 13.68 11.66 -16.42
CA LEU A 169 13.09 10.34 -16.28
C LEU A 169 11.57 10.43 -16.43
N LYS A 170 10.98 9.39 -17.05
CA LYS A 170 9.52 9.27 -17.12
C LYS A 170 8.98 9.10 -15.70
N MET A 171 8.02 9.95 -15.35
CA MET A 171 7.31 9.89 -14.08
C MET A 171 5.99 9.11 -14.20
N ASP A 172 5.54 8.53 -13.10
CA ASP A 172 4.15 8.09 -12.95
C ASP A 172 3.22 9.25 -12.56
N TYR A 173 1.93 8.93 -12.41
CA TYR A 173 0.90 9.93 -12.08
C TYR A 173 1.06 10.54 -10.67
N LEU A 174 1.91 9.95 -9.81
CA LEU A 174 2.24 10.46 -8.48
C LEU A 174 3.53 11.29 -8.49
N GLY A 175 4.15 11.51 -9.66
CA GLY A 175 5.37 12.29 -9.82
C GLY A 175 6.65 11.54 -9.46
N ARG A 176 6.57 10.22 -9.30
CA ARG A 176 7.73 9.37 -8.98
C ARG A 176 8.42 8.97 -10.26
N ALA A 177 9.74 8.91 -10.24
CA ALA A 177 10.60 8.46 -11.31
C ALA A 177 11.50 7.33 -10.82
N ILE A 178 11.96 6.50 -11.75
CA ILE A 178 12.82 5.34 -11.49
C ILE A 178 13.87 5.22 -12.58
N LEU A 179 15.08 4.79 -12.21
CA LEU A 179 16.22 4.76 -13.13
C LEU A 179 16.16 3.62 -14.17
N ASN A 180 15.32 2.59 -13.98
CA ASN A 180 15.22 1.47 -14.91
C ASN A 180 13.78 0.89 -15.03
N PRO A 181 12.89 1.53 -15.81
CA PRO A 181 11.47 1.15 -15.89
C PRO A 181 11.17 -0.30 -16.21
N GLN A 182 12.03 -0.96 -16.98
CA GLN A 182 11.84 -2.34 -17.41
C GLN A 182 12.15 -3.38 -16.31
N LYS A 183 12.85 -2.97 -15.25
CA LYS A 183 13.26 -3.84 -14.12
C LYS A 183 12.75 -3.35 -12.76
N SER A 184 12.04 -2.23 -12.72
CA SER A 184 11.63 -1.57 -11.48
C SER A 184 10.17 -1.90 -11.16
N MET A 185 9.99 -2.95 -10.37
CA MET A 185 8.68 -3.35 -9.89
C MET A 185 8.34 -2.58 -8.62
N TRP A 186 7.08 -2.20 -8.51
CA TRP A 186 6.45 -1.84 -7.24
C TRP A 186 5.86 -3.09 -6.65
N HIS A 187 6.28 -3.42 -5.44
CA HIS A 187 5.74 -4.53 -4.66
C HIS A 187 4.74 -3.98 -3.65
N PHE A 188 3.65 -4.72 -3.46
CA PHE A 188 2.57 -4.37 -2.56
C PHE A 188 2.48 -5.42 -1.46
N TYR A 189 2.45 -4.96 -0.22
CA TYR A 189 2.44 -5.81 0.97
C TYR A 189 1.24 -5.49 1.86
N LEU A 190 0.67 -6.53 2.47
CA LEU A 190 -0.36 -6.42 3.48
C LEU A 190 -0.19 -7.54 4.52
N GLN A 191 -0.08 -7.18 5.80
CA GLN A 191 0.11 -8.15 6.90
C GLN A 191 1.28 -9.13 6.70
N GLY A 192 2.36 -8.68 6.05
CA GLY A 192 3.55 -9.48 5.77
C GLY A 192 3.50 -10.31 4.49
N TYR A 193 2.38 -10.33 3.78
CA TYR A 193 2.24 -11.02 2.51
C TYR A 193 2.50 -10.06 1.38
N GLU A 194 3.35 -10.47 0.43
CA GLU A 194 3.39 -9.82 -0.87
C GLU A 194 2.09 -10.15 -1.58
N ILE A 195 1.26 -9.13 -1.79
CA ILE A 195 0.03 -9.32 -2.51
C ILE A 195 0.27 -9.12 -3.99
N GLN A 196 1.03 -8.10 -4.44
CA GLN A 196 1.13 -7.76 -5.86
C GLN A 196 2.51 -7.26 -6.28
N ARG A 197 2.83 -7.39 -7.58
CA ARG A 197 3.95 -6.73 -8.25
C ARG A 197 3.47 -6.02 -9.52
N LEU A 198 3.70 -4.72 -9.64
CA LEU A 198 3.33 -3.94 -10.82
C LEU A 198 4.51 -3.17 -11.38
N VAL A 199 4.55 -3.06 -12.70
CA VAL A 199 5.54 -2.22 -13.37
C VAL A 199 5.23 -0.76 -13.04
N HIS A 200 6.28 0.04 -12.81
CA HIS A 200 6.10 1.47 -12.60
C HIS A 200 5.31 2.14 -13.72
N ALA A 201 4.43 3.06 -13.36
CA ALA A 201 3.51 3.77 -14.25
C ALA A 201 2.49 2.88 -15.00
N SER A 202 2.35 1.58 -14.67
CA SER A 202 1.36 0.70 -15.28
C SER A 202 0.05 0.57 -14.50
N TYR A 203 -0.08 1.25 -13.35
CA TYR A 203 -1.20 1.09 -12.43
C TYR A 203 -1.65 2.41 -11.81
N LYS A 204 -2.88 2.40 -11.29
CA LYS A 204 -3.38 3.38 -10.33
C LYS A 204 -3.66 2.70 -9.00
N LEU A 205 -3.33 3.36 -7.89
CA LEU A 205 -3.55 2.83 -6.54
C LEU A 205 -5.02 2.45 -6.28
N GLU A 206 -5.97 3.20 -6.85
CA GLU A 206 -7.40 2.90 -6.72
C GLU A 206 -7.76 1.56 -7.37
N GLN A 207 -7.07 1.15 -8.44
CA GLN A 207 -7.29 -0.14 -9.08
C GLN A 207 -6.80 -1.28 -8.19
N VAL A 208 -5.65 -1.10 -7.53
CA VAL A 208 -5.12 -2.07 -6.55
C VAL A 208 -6.05 -2.18 -5.34
N LEU A 209 -6.55 -1.04 -4.85
CA LEU A 209 -7.51 -1.01 -3.74
C LEU A 209 -8.86 -1.68 -4.09
N GLU A 210 -9.26 -1.64 -5.36
CA GLU A 210 -10.51 -2.26 -5.80
C GLU A 210 -10.40 -3.77 -5.85
N GLN A 211 -9.20 -4.28 -6.13
CA GLN A 211 -8.88 -5.71 -6.13
C GLN A 211 -8.85 -6.32 -4.71
N ILE A 212 -8.51 -5.53 -3.67
CA ILE A 212 -8.59 -5.98 -2.27
C ILE A 212 -10.01 -5.90 -1.67
N LYS A 213 -11.02 -5.33 -2.38
CA LYS A 213 -12.36 -5.15 -1.82
C LYS A 213 -13.00 -6.50 -1.44
N PRO A 214 -13.70 -6.59 -0.29
CA PRO A 214 -14.26 -7.84 0.22
C PRO A 214 -15.10 -8.65 -0.78
N ALA A 215 -15.96 -8.00 -1.59
CA ALA A 215 -16.79 -8.71 -2.56
C ALA A 215 -15.96 -9.36 -3.68
N TYR A 216 -14.94 -8.66 -4.19
CA TYR A 216 -14.06 -9.16 -5.23
C TYR A 216 -13.11 -10.23 -4.67
N PHE A 217 -12.53 -9.97 -3.50
CA PHE A 217 -11.70 -10.92 -2.78
C PHE A 217 -12.47 -12.21 -2.46
N GLN A 218 -13.66 -12.13 -1.88
CA GLN A 218 -14.46 -13.29 -1.49
C GLN A 218 -14.76 -14.20 -2.69
N GLN A 219 -15.14 -13.61 -3.83
CA GLN A 219 -15.44 -14.38 -5.03
C GLN A 219 -14.21 -15.20 -5.48
N ARG A 220 -13.04 -14.57 -5.51
CA ARG A 220 -11.78 -15.22 -5.88
C ARG A 220 -11.31 -16.23 -4.84
N PHE A 221 -11.46 -15.89 -3.56
CA PHE A 221 -11.15 -16.78 -2.44
C PHE A 221 -11.93 -18.10 -2.56
N PHE A 222 -13.25 -18.02 -2.70
CA PHE A 222 -14.07 -19.22 -2.76
C PHE A 222 -13.88 -20.03 -4.06
N SER A 223 -13.31 -19.46 -5.12
CA SER A 223 -12.90 -20.26 -6.29
C SER A 223 -11.68 -21.15 -6.02
N ASN A 224 -10.82 -20.77 -5.05
CA ASN A 224 -9.64 -21.55 -4.66
C ASN A 224 -9.84 -22.32 -3.35
N TYR A 225 -10.91 -22.02 -2.60
CA TYR A 225 -11.18 -22.63 -1.32
C TYR A 225 -11.73 -24.04 -1.46
N GLN A 226 -10.90 -25.03 -1.14
CA GLN A 226 -11.24 -26.45 -1.14
C GLN A 226 -11.23 -26.99 0.29
N PRO A 227 -12.24 -26.65 1.12
CA PRO A 227 -12.32 -27.22 2.45
C PRO A 227 -12.64 -28.72 2.34
N GLY A 228 -12.09 -29.51 3.27
CA GLY A 228 -12.56 -30.87 3.51
C GLY A 228 -13.99 -30.91 4.07
N CYS A 229 -14.36 -32.04 4.69
CA CYS A 229 -15.68 -32.22 5.28
C CYS A 229 -16.07 -31.05 6.22
N PHE A 230 -17.34 -30.62 6.15
CA PHE A 230 -17.93 -29.53 6.93
C PHE A 230 -17.50 -28.09 6.57
N GLY A 231 -17.00 -27.87 5.35
CA GLY A 231 -16.81 -26.53 4.78
C GLY A 231 -15.72 -25.68 5.44
N GLY A 232 -14.95 -26.25 6.37
CA GLY A 232 -13.90 -25.54 7.11
C GLY A 232 -14.42 -24.38 7.98
N ARG A 233 -13.51 -23.69 8.69
CA ARG A 233 -13.89 -22.54 9.55
C ARG A 233 -14.47 -21.40 8.75
N VAL A 234 -13.86 -21.08 7.61
CA VAL A 234 -14.29 -20.00 6.72
C VAL A 234 -15.71 -20.24 6.20
N GLY A 235 -16.00 -21.46 5.72
CA GLY A 235 -17.33 -21.81 5.22
C GLY A 235 -18.40 -21.73 6.32
N ARG A 236 -18.10 -22.18 7.54
CA ARG A 236 -19.02 -22.05 8.69
C ARG A 236 -19.27 -20.60 9.09
N ASP A 237 -18.26 -19.75 9.00
CA ASP A 237 -18.42 -18.32 9.28
C ASP A 237 -19.28 -17.65 8.22
N CYS A 238 -19.04 -17.95 6.94
CA CYS A 238 -19.81 -17.38 5.84
C CYS A 238 -21.25 -17.88 5.79
N ALA A 239 -21.52 -19.11 6.24
CA ALA A 239 -22.88 -19.64 6.41
C ALA A 239 -23.72 -18.83 7.42
N LYS A 240 -23.08 -18.07 8.33
CA LYS A 240 -23.75 -17.13 9.23
C LYS A 240 -24.02 -15.76 8.58
N GLY A 241 -23.83 -15.63 7.26
CA GLY A 241 -23.99 -14.37 6.52
C GLY A 241 -22.80 -13.42 6.67
N ILE A 242 -21.68 -13.89 7.22
CA ILE A 242 -20.48 -13.08 7.39
C ILE A 242 -19.70 -13.02 6.07
N LEU A 243 -19.45 -11.80 5.59
CA LEU A 243 -18.63 -11.59 4.39
C LEU A 243 -17.15 -11.92 4.69
N LEU A 244 -16.54 -12.74 3.84
CA LEU A 244 -15.13 -13.05 3.94
C LEU A 244 -14.30 -11.90 3.37
N THR A 245 -13.61 -11.18 4.25
CA THR A 245 -12.61 -10.18 3.87
C THR A 245 -11.23 -10.81 3.76
N LEU A 246 -10.31 -10.14 3.05
CA LEU A 246 -8.89 -10.51 3.04
C LEU A 246 -8.32 -10.63 4.45
N GLU A 247 -8.74 -9.76 5.36
CA GLU A 247 -8.31 -9.75 6.76
C GLU A 247 -8.78 -10.99 7.53
N ARG A 248 -10.03 -11.42 7.32
CA ARG A 248 -10.55 -12.66 7.94
C ARG A 248 -9.83 -13.87 7.38
N ALA A 249 -9.59 -13.91 6.07
CA ALA A 249 -8.84 -15.00 5.45
C ALA A 249 -7.40 -15.06 5.99
N LEU A 250 -6.71 -13.92 6.13
CA LEU A 250 -5.40 -13.80 6.76
C LEU A 250 -5.41 -14.31 8.21
N PHE A 251 -6.40 -13.88 9.01
CA PHE A 251 -6.55 -14.35 10.38
C PHE A 251 -6.66 -15.88 10.46
N PHE A 252 -7.55 -16.48 9.67
CA PHE A 252 -7.71 -17.93 9.62
C PHE A 252 -6.49 -18.66 9.08
N ALA A 253 -5.77 -18.08 8.13
CA ALA A 253 -4.54 -18.65 7.57
C ALA A 253 -3.38 -18.63 8.60
N GLN A 254 -3.30 -17.60 9.44
CA GLN A 254 -2.29 -17.51 10.50
C GLN A 254 -2.53 -18.51 11.63
N GLU A 255 -3.79 -18.85 11.95
CA GLU A 255 -4.10 -19.88 12.95
C GLU A 255 -3.57 -21.27 12.56
N ASN A 256 -3.52 -21.58 11.25
CA ASN A 256 -2.94 -22.81 10.73
C ASN A 256 -2.47 -22.62 9.28
N GLN A 257 -1.15 -22.55 9.09
CA GLN A 257 -0.53 -22.34 7.78
C GLN A 257 -0.69 -23.51 6.80
N ASN A 258 -1.02 -24.72 7.28
CA ASN A 258 -1.27 -25.89 6.44
C ASN A 258 -2.76 -26.15 6.20
N SER A 259 -3.59 -25.11 6.34
CA SER A 259 -5.04 -25.21 6.17
C SER A 259 -5.46 -24.88 4.74
N ALA A 260 -6.60 -25.42 4.30
CA ALA A 260 -7.25 -25.02 3.05
C ALA A 260 -7.49 -23.50 2.94
N THR A 261 -7.56 -22.78 4.07
CA THR A 261 -7.66 -21.32 4.09
C THR A 261 -6.34 -20.66 3.69
N ALA A 262 -5.21 -21.17 4.19
CA ALA A 262 -3.89 -20.67 3.82
C ALA A 262 -3.59 -20.95 2.35
N ASP A 263 -3.90 -22.15 1.86
CA ASP A 263 -3.74 -22.51 0.43
C ASP A 263 -4.61 -21.64 -0.48
N ALA A 264 -5.89 -21.48 -0.13
CA ALA A 264 -6.81 -20.67 -0.90
C ALA A 264 -6.44 -19.20 -0.87
N LEU A 265 -5.94 -18.70 0.26
CA LEU A 265 -5.45 -17.34 0.38
C LEU A 265 -4.24 -17.13 -0.55
N ASP A 266 -3.24 -18.00 -0.52
CA ASP A 266 -2.06 -17.92 -1.38
C ASP A 266 -2.44 -17.91 -2.87
N LEU A 267 -3.27 -18.86 -3.31
CA LEU A 267 -3.76 -18.93 -4.69
C LEU A 267 -4.59 -17.69 -5.09
N THR A 268 -5.39 -17.18 -4.17
CA THR A 268 -6.25 -16.00 -4.41
C THR A 268 -5.44 -14.74 -4.51
N LEU A 269 -4.45 -14.56 -3.63
CA LEU A 269 -3.51 -13.46 -3.72
C LEU A 269 -2.76 -13.54 -5.06
N LYS A 270 -2.20 -14.71 -5.41
CA LYS A 270 -1.57 -14.92 -6.72
C LYS A 270 -2.49 -14.53 -7.88
N GLN A 271 -3.75 -14.97 -7.89
CA GLN A 271 -4.68 -14.67 -9.00
C GLN A 271 -5.12 -13.21 -9.07
N ILE A 272 -5.38 -12.57 -7.93
CA ILE A 272 -5.82 -11.18 -7.91
C ILE A 272 -4.68 -10.26 -8.42
N TYR A 273 -3.43 -10.69 -8.23
CA TYR A 273 -2.30 -9.77 -8.28
C TYR A 273 -1.10 -10.20 -9.14
N THR A 274 -1.11 -11.37 -9.80
CA THR A 274 -0.02 -11.82 -10.71
C THR A 274 -0.39 -11.68 -12.20
N TYR A 275 -1.12 -10.63 -12.57
CA TYR A 275 -1.46 -10.29 -13.96
C TYR A 275 -1.09 -8.85 -14.29
#